data_AF-A0A7L4Q0M4-F1
#
_entry.id   AF-A0A7L4Q0M4-F1
#
_cell.length_a   1.000
_cell.length_b   1.000
_cell.length_c   1.000
_cell.angle_alpha   90.00
_cell.angle_beta   90.00
_cell.angle_gamma   90.00
#
_symmetry.space_group_name_H-M   'P 1'
#
loop_
_entity.id
_entity.type
_entity.pdbx_description
1 polymer ?
#
loop_
_entity_poly.entity_id
_entity_poly.type
_entity_poly.pdbx_seq_one_letter_code
_entity_poly.pdbx_strand_id
1 'polypeptide(L)'
;MVHQLLEERDCSGELPLEPDRAGQGRLPLLSPEGREGLVLGKAEAEGRGEGPERGRLPQKIPLKEPAIFLVQDTLHLDQIGRTFDTVIDSGFFHTLSDPDRPRFVRNLSVVLKPGGTYFMLAFSDLEPAGYGPRRIAKREIMDAFSDGWRINWIRAAVFESHPRTEGSHAWLSSIIKV
;
A
#
# COMPACT_ATOMS: atom_id res chain seq x y z
N MET A 1 15.49 -11.41 -3.82
CA MET A 1 14.91 -11.83 -2.52
C MET A 1 14.31 -10.58 -1.90
N VAL A 2 12.98 -10.43 -1.95
CA VAL A 2 12.30 -9.23 -1.45
C VAL A 2 11.84 -9.55 -0.04
N HIS A 3 12.52 -8.97 0.95
CA HIS A 3 12.06 -8.98 2.34
C HIS A 3 11.08 -7.83 2.50
N GLN A 4 9.80 -8.15 2.70
CA GLN A 4 8.70 -7.19 2.83
C GLN A 4 8.35 -7.02 4.31
N LEU A 5 8.16 -5.78 4.77
CA LEU A 5 7.61 -5.50 6.08
C LEU A 5 6.08 -5.51 5.97
N LEU A 6 5.45 -6.39 6.73
CA LEU A 6 4.00 -6.42 6.91
C LEU A 6 3.67 -5.71 8.22
N GLU A 7 2.82 -4.68 8.20
CA GLU A 7 2.33 -4.03 9.43
C GLU A 7 0.84 -4.35 9.61
N GLU A 8 0.48 -4.91 10.77
CA GLU A 8 -0.90 -5.14 11.17
C GLU A 8 -1.42 -3.99 12.04
N ARG A 9 -2.67 -3.52 11.82
CA ARG A 9 -3.32 -2.49 12.64
C ARG A 9 -4.76 -2.86 12.99
N ASP A 10 -5.18 -2.54 14.21
CA ASP A 10 -6.58 -2.24 14.56
C ASP A 10 -6.74 -0.71 14.58
N CYS A 11 -7.69 -0.17 13.81
CA CYS A 11 -7.89 1.28 13.65
C CYS A 11 -9.04 1.81 14.51
N SER A 12 -9.12 1.41 15.78
CA SER A 12 -10.12 1.91 16.72
C SER A 12 -9.72 3.27 17.31
N GLY A 13 -10.03 4.36 16.59
CA GLY A 13 -9.85 5.71 17.13
C GLY A 13 -10.39 6.85 16.27
N GLU A 14 -11.35 7.60 16.82
CA GLU A 14 -11.83 8.88 16.27
C GLU A 14 -10.72 9.95 16.30
N LEU A 15 -10.56 10.68 15.19
CA LEU A 15 -9.87 11.97 15.15
C LEU A 15 -10.88 13.06 14.74
N PRO A 16 -10.80 14.28 15.31
CA PRO A 16 -11.73 15.35 15.00
C PRO A 16 -11.64 15.75 13.53
N LEU A 17 -12.80 15.83 12.86
CA LEU A 17 -12.93 16.34 11.51
C LEU A 17 -12.79 17.87 11.52
N GLU A 18 -11.57 18.38 11.33
CA GLU A 18 -11.38 19.78 10.92
C GLU A 18 -11.40 19.87 9.38
N PRO A 19 -12.16 20.80 8.79
CA PRO A 19 -12.24 20.92 7.34
C PRO A 19 -11.05 21.75 6.82
N ASP A 20 -10.07 21.11 6.15
CA ASP A 20 -8.98 21.85 5.51
C ASP A 20 -9.25 22.16 4.02
N ARG A 21 -9.03 23.42 3.67
CA ARG A 21 -9.17 24.02 2.35
C ARG A 21 -7.90 23.78 1.54
N ALA A 22 -7.75 22.60 0.94
CA ALA A 22 -6.97 22.41 -0.28
C ALA A 22 -7.18 20.99 -0.77
N GLY A 23 -7.47 20.82 -2.07
CA GLY A 23 -7.72 19.53 -2.70
C GLY A 23 -6.50 18.60 -2.82
N GLN A 24 -5.68 18.44 -1.77
CA GLN A 24 -4.71 17.35 -1.65
C GLN A 24 -5.34 16.21 -0.84
N GLY A 25 -5.72 15.13 -1.52
CA GLY A 25 -6.22 13.92 -0.89
C GLY A 25 -5.10 13.21 -0.11
N ARG A 26 -4.95 13.52 1.18
CA ARG A 26 -4.31 12.59 2.12
C ARG A 26 -5.11 11.30 2.14
N LEU A 27 -4.44 10.15 2.04
CA LEU A 27 -5.04 8.84 2.26
C LEU A 27 -5.69 8.84 3.65
N PRO A 28 -7.02 8.77 3.76
CA PRO A 28 -7.62 8.57 5.07
C PRO A 28 -7.21 7.15 5.51
N LEU A 29 -6.71 7.05 6.75
CA LEU A 29 -6.41 5.79 7.41
C LEU A 29 -7.76 5.08 7.69
N LEU A 30 -8.42 4.59 6.65
CA LEU A 30 -9.75 3.98 6.73
C LEU A 30 -9.59 2.49 7.03
N SER A 31 -9.63 2.14 8.30
CA SER A 31 -10.31 0.91 8.69
C SER A 31 -11.38 1.32 9.70
N PRO A 32 -12.67 1.03 9.49
CA PRO A 32 -13.69 1.21 10.52
C PRO A 32 -13.32 0.36 11.74
N GLU A 33 -13.69 0.83 12.93
CA GLU A 33 -13.31 0.29 14.23
C GLU A 33 -13.39 -1.26 14.31
N GLY A 34 -12.33 -1.90 14.82
CA GLY A 34 -12.29 -3.35 15.09
C GLY A 34 -11.96 -4.25 13.88
N ARG A 35 -11.39 -3.69 12.81
CA ARG A 35 -11.06 -4.45 11.58
C ARG A 35 -9.56 -4.57 11.38
N GLU A 36 -9.11 -5.81 11.23
CA GLU A 36 -7.70 -6.16 11.04
C GLU A 36 -7.23 -5.78 9.64
N GLY A 37 -6.18 -4.96 9.58
CA GLY A 37 -5.52 -4.54 8.35
C GLY A 37 -4.16 -5.21 8.15
N LEU A 38 -3.77 -5.41 6.89
CA LEU A 38 -2.42 -5.81 6.48
C LEU A 38 -1.81 -4.72 5.60
N VAL A 39 -0.66 -4.17 5.97
CA VAL A 39 0.08 -3.21 5.14
C VAL A 39 1.21 -3.92 4.41
N LEU A 40 1.29 -3.71 3.10
CA LEU A 40 2.33 -4.20 2.21
C LEU A 40 3.24 -3.01 1.84
N GLY A 41 4.51 -3.08 2.26
CA GLY A 41 5.53 -2.11 1.91
C GLY A 41 6.88 -2.74 1.65
N LYS A 42 7.72 -2.04 0.88
CA LYS A 42 9.13 -2.42 0.73
C LYS A 42 9.87 -2.10 2.03
N ALA A 43 10.63 -3.06 2.55
CA ALA A 43 11.57 -2.76 3.63
C ALA A 43 12.71 -1.89 3.08
N GLU A 44 12.86 -0.67 3.59
CA GLU A 44 14.08 0.11 3.37
C GLU A 44 15.16 -0.46 4.30
N ALA A 45 16.24 -1.00 3.72
CA ALA A 45 17.45 -1.25 4.50
C ALA A 45 18.01 0.11 4.92
N GLU A 46 18.25 0.32 6.22
CA GLU A 46 18.89 1.53 6.73
C GLU A 46 20.18 1.83 5.96
N GLY A 47 20.13 2.83 5.08
CA GLY A 47 21.31 3.34 4.39
C GLY A 47 22.09 4.24 5.35
N ARG A 48 23.33 3.86 5.67
CA ARG A 48 24.30 4.78 6.27
C ARG A 48 24.60 5.91 5.28
N GLY A 49 23.87 7.01 5.40
CA GLY A 49 24.15 8.27 4.70
C GLY A 49 24.49 9.36 5.70
N GLU A 50 25.75 9.78 5.74
CA GLU A 50 26.13 11.04 6.40
C GLU A 50 25.73 12.21 5.48
N GLY A 51 24.79 13.03 5.94
CA GLY A 51 24.27 14.23 5.27
C GLY A 51 23.80 15.27 6.31
N PRO A 52 23.79 16.57 5.96
CA PRO A 52 23.96 17.65 6.93
C PRO A 52 22.69 18.03 7.71
N GLU A 53 22.92 18.55 8.92
CA GLU A 53 21.97 19.21 9.84
C GLU A 53 20.79 18.34 10.33
N ARG A 54 20.91 17.87 11.57
CA ARG A 54 19.87 17.15 12.34
C ARG A 54 18.66 18.06 12.59
N GLY A 55 17.77 18.14 11.60
CA GLY A 55 16.38 18.50 11.84
C GLY A 55 15.78 17.54 12.86
N ARG A 56 15.09 18.08 13.87
CA ARG A 56 14.40 17.31 14.91
C ARG A 56 13.53 16.25 14.23
N LEU A 57 13.86 14.97 14.40
CA LEU A 57 13.00 13.87 13.98
C LEU A 57 11.59 14.14 14.54
N PRO A 58 10.52 14.04 13.73
CA PRO A 58 9.17 14.13 14.27
C PRO A 58 9.07 13.14 15.42
N GLN A 59 8.49 13.58 16.55
CA GLN A 59 8.30 12.70 17.70
C GLN A 59 7.58 11.44 17.21
N LYS A 60 8.16 10.27 17.46
CA LYS A 60 7.51 8.98 17.17
C LYS A 60 6.22 8.98 17.97
N ILE A 61 5.08 9.20 17.29
CA ILE A 61 3.77 9.08 17.91
C ILE A 61 3.63 7.60 18.26
N PRO A 62 3.57 7.22 19.54
CA PRO A 62 3.37 5.83 19.89
C PRO A 62 2.05 5.37 19.29
N LEU A 63 2.07 4.21 18.63
CA LEU A 63 0.83 3.57 18.19
C LEU A 63 -0.04 3.34 19.43
N LYS A 64 -1.33 3.63 19.29
CA LYS A 64 -2.30 3.48 20.38
C LYS A 64 -2.51 2.00 20.74
N GLU A 65 -2.27 1.11 19.78
CA GLU A 65 -2.39 -0.35 19.87
C GLU A 65 -1.11 -1.04 19.32
N PRO A 66 -0.81 -2.27 19.74
CA PRO A 66 0.36 -3.01 19.25
C PRO A 66 0.20 -3.38 17.77
N ALA A 67 1.21 -3.07 16.96
CA ALA A 67 1.34 -3.56 15.59
C ALA A 67 2.28 -4.77 15.55
N ILE A 68 1.89 -5.80 14.79
CA ILE A 68 2.75 -6.95 14.50
C ILE A 68 3.47 -6.66 13.19
N PHE A 69 4.80 -6.77 13.23
CA PHE A 69 5.66 -6.61 12.07
C PHE A 69 6.23 -7.97 11.64
N LEU A 70 5.90 -8.40 10.42
CA LEU A 70 6.44 -9.63 9.85
C LEU A 70 7.38 -9.32 8.69
N VAL A 71 8.48 -10.06 8.61
CA VAL A 71 9.39 -10.04 7.46
C VAL A 71 9.11 -11.29 6.63
N GLN A 72 8.42 -11.14 5.50
CA GLN A 72 7.97 -12.28 4.70
C GLN A 72 8.09 -12.01 3.19
N ASP A 73 8.16 -13.07 2.39
CA ASP A 73 7.98 -12.97 0.94
C ASP A 73 6.48 -12.81 0.64
N THR A 74 6.12 -11.69 0.05
CA THR A 74 4.73 -11.34 -0.29
C THR A 74 4.17 -12.18 -1.43
N LEU A 75 5.02 -12.94 -2.13
CA LEU A 75 4.56 -14.00 -3.04
C LEU A 75 4.15 -15.28 -2.29
N HIS A 76 4.18 -15.28 -0.96
CA HIS A 76 3.77 -16.39 -0.09
C HIS A 76 2.87 -15.90 1.06
N LEU A 77 1.97 -14.93 0.81
CA LEU A 77 1.03 -14.40 1.82
C LEU A 77 0.14 -15.49 2.44
N ASP A 78 -0.16 -16.55 1.70
CA ASP A 78 -0.90 -17.72 2.16
C ASP A 78 -0.31 -18.38 3.41
N GLN A 79 1.00 -18.21 3.65
CA GLN A 79 1.70 -18.76 4.81
C GLN A 79 1.46 -18.00 6.12
N ILE A 80 0.83 -16.80 6.07
CA ILE A 80 0.49 -16.05 7.29
C ILE A 80 -0.57 -16.81 8.10
N GLY A 81 -1.41 -17.63 7.44
CA GLY A 81 -2.38 -18.48 8.13
C GLY A 81 -3.59 -17.75 8.73
N ARG A 82 -3.86 -16.51 8.29
CA ARG A 82 -5.02 -15.70 8.70
C ARG A 82 -5.58 -14.87 7.55
N THR A 83 -6.71 -14.23 7.79
CA THR A 83 -7.37 -13.34 6.81
C THR A 83 -7.63 -11.96 7.39
N PHE A 84 -7.66 -10.95 6.52
CA PHE A 84 -7.80 -9.54 6.86
C PHE A 84 -9.05 -8.95 6.20
N ASP A 85 -9.59 -7.91 6.82
CA ASP A 85 -10.70 -7.12 6.26
C ASP A 85 -10.18 -6.14 5.19
N THR A 86 -8.96 -5.63 5.40
CA THR A 86 -8.34 -4.62 4.54
C THR A 86 -6.88 -4.96 4.29
N VAL A 87 -6.42 -4.80 3.04
CA VAL A 87 -4.99 -4.81 2.68
C VAL A 87 -4.63 -3.45 2.06
N ILE A 88 -3.57 -2.83 2.53
CA ILE A 88 -3.03 -1.57 2.01
C ILE A 88 -1.69 -1.85 1.36
N ASP A 89 -1.53 -1.54 0.08
CA ASP A 89 -0.29 -1.64 -0.67
C ASP A 89 0.20 -0.25 -1.06
N SER A 90 1.33 0.13 -0.49
CA SER A 90 2.00 1.40 -0.78
C SER A 90 3.28 1.13 -1.55
N GLY A 91 3.14 0.87 -2.86
CA GLY A 91 4.25 0.74 -3.79
C GLY A 91 4.88 -0.64 -3.87
N PHE A 92 4.20 -1.69 -3.43
CA PHE A 92 4.64 -3.06 -3.64
C PHE A 92 4.27 -3.57 -5.03
N PHE A 93 3.00 -3.47 -5.44
CA PHE A 93 2.52 -4.05 -6.70
C PHE A 93 3.35 -3.64 -7.93
N HIS A 94 3.81 -2.39 -7.99
CA HIS A 94 4.60 -1.89 -9.13
C HIS A 94 6.04 -2.41 -9.19
N THR A 95 6.50 -3.11 -8.14
CA THR A 95 7.81 -3.77 -8.11
C THR A 95 7.76 -5.18 -8.68
N LEU A 96 6.56 -5.76 -8.82
CA LEU A 96 6.35 -7.10 -9.33
C LEU A 96 6.64 -7.18 -10.82
N SER A 97 7.36 -8.24 -11.20
CA SER A 97 7.49 -8.66 -12.59
C SER A 97 6.12 -9.11 -13.12
N ASP A 98 5.93 -9.06 -14.45
CA ASP A 98 4.66 -9.50 -15.05
C ASP A 98 4.31 -10.97 -14.72
N PRO A 99 5.27 -11.93 -14.71
CA PRO A 99 5.01 -13.30 -14.26
C PRO A 99 4.60 -13.43 -12.79
N ASP A 100 5.03 -12.52 -11.90
CA ASP A 100 4.74 -12.61 -10.48
C ASP A 100 3.36 -12.07 -10.10
N ARG A 101 2.78 -11.17 -10.91
CA ARG A 101 1.47 -10.56 -10.59
C ARG A 101 0.33 -11.55 -10.45
N PRO A 102 0.12 -12.54 -11.35
CA PRO A 102 -0.95 -13.52 -11.18
C PRO A 102 -0.78 -14.34 -9.90
N ARG A 103 0.47 -14.62 -9.51
CA ARG A 103 0.77 -15.33 -8.27
C ARG A 103 0.45 -14.47 -7.05
N PHE A 104 0.85 -13.20 -7.07
CA PHE A 104 0.51 -12.25 -6.02
C PHE A 104 -1.00 -12.10 -5.85
N VAL A 105 -1.76 -11.88 -6.93
CA VAL A 105 -3.22 -11.72 -6.86
C VAL A 105 -3.90 -12.95 -6.26
N ARG A 106 -3.46 -14.16 -6.62
CA ARG A 106 -3.96 -15.39 -5.97
C ARG A 106 -3.68 -15.41 -4.47
N ASN A 107 -2.47 -15.10 -4.04
CA ASN A 107 -2.12 -15.16 -2.62
C ASN A 107 -2.77 -14.02 -1.82
N LEU A 108 -2.93 -12.85 -2.42
CA LEU A 108 -3.72 -11.75 -1.87
C LEU A 108 -5.17 -12.19 -1.64
N SER A 109 -5.75 -12.97 -2.57
CA SER A 109 -7.09 -13.51 -2.39
C SER A 109 -7.19 -14.44 -1.18
N VAL A 110 -6.14 -15.22 -0.87
CA VAL A 110 -6.15 -16.15 0.28
C VAL A 110 -6.20 -15.39 1.61
N VAL A 111 -5.49 -14.27 1.71
CA VAL A 111 -5.41 -13.48 2.95
C VAL A 111 -6.49 -12.41 3.08
N LEU A 112 -7.33 -12.19 2.07
CA LEU A 112 -8.49 -11.31 2.19
C LEU A 112 -9.76 -12.11 2.47
N LYS A 113 -10.56 -11.65 3.45
CA LYS A 113 -11.93 -12.15 3.63
C LYS A 113 -12.77 -11.87 2.37
N PRO A 114 -13.78 -12.70 2.03
CA PRO A 114 -14.79 -12.30 1.06
C PRO A 114 -15.41 -10.95 1.44
N GLY A 115 -15.53 -10.03 0.49
CA GLY A 115 -15.93 -8.64 0.74
C GLY A 115 -14.84 -7.73 1.30
N GLY A 116 -13.65 -8.27 1.61
CA GLY A 116 -12.48 -7.50 2.04
C GLY A 116 -11.92 -6.61 0.94
N THR A 117 -11.28 -5.51 1.33
CA THR A 117 -10.83 -4.46 0.40
C THR A 117 -9.31 -4.38 0.30
N TYR A 118 -8.81 -4.37 -0.93
CA TYR A 118 -7.44 -4.05 -1.29
C TYR A 118 -7.35 -2.61 -1.78
N PHE A 119 -6.54 -1.80 -1.08
CA PHE A 119 -6.15 -0.46 -1.50
C PHE A 119 -4.72 -0.51 -2.03
N MET A 120 -4.50 0.01 -3.24
CA MET A 120 -3.19 -0.03 -3.88
C MET A 120 -2.81 1.35 -4.41
N LEU A 121 -1.60 1.78 -4.07
CA LEU A 121 -0.96 2.98 -4.58
C LEU A 121 0.29 2.57 -5.38
N ALA A 122 0.27 2.79 -6.68
CA ALA A 122 1.35 2.40 -7.57
C ALA A 122 1.67 3.48 -8.61
N PHE A 123 2.91 3.54 -9.11
CA PHE A 123 3.26 4.44 -10.21
C PHE A 123 2.37 4.17 -11.42
N SER A 124 1.77 5.23 -11.95
CA SER A 124 0.89 5.18 -13.12
C SER A 124 1.69 5.29 -14.41
N ASP A 125 1.11 4.79 -15.49
CA ASP A 125 1.54 5.07 -16.87
C ASP A 125 1.45 6.56 -17.29
N LEU A 126 0.88 7.43 -16.44
CA LEU A 126 0.96 8.88 -16.60
C LEU A 126 2.31 9.45 -16.11
N GLU A 127 3.05 8.70 -15.29
CA GLU A 127 4.37 9.10 -14.83
C GLU A 127 5.39 8.94 -15.95
N PRO A 128 6.16 9.98 -16.29
CA PRO A 128 7.24 9.88 -17.27
C PRO A 128 8.19 8.72 -16.98
N ALA A 129 8.71 8.10 -18.05
CA ALA A 129 9.76 7.10 -17.92
C ALA A 129 11.00 7.70 -17.23
N GLY A 130 11.68 6.89 -16.41
CA GLY A 130 12.87 7.34 -15.68
C GLY A 130 13.07 6.58 -14.38
N TYR A 131 13.38 7.31 -13.32
CA TYR A 131 13.71 6.75 -12.01
C TYR A 131 12.57 5.92 -11.40
N GLY A 132 12.95 4.90 -10.62
CA GLY A 132 12.06 4.11 -9.79
C GLY A 132 11.47 2.88 -10.49
N PRO A 133 10.55 2.17 -9.83
CA PRO A 133 9.95 0.97 -10.38
C PRO A 133 9.14 1.20 -11.66
N ARG A 134 8.70 0.10 -12.23
CA ARG A 134 7.88 0.10 -13.43
C ARG A 134 6.57 0.86 -13.20
N ARG A 135 6.10 1.55 -14.25
CA ARG A 135 4.78 2.19 -14.28
C ARG A 135 3.73 1.17 -14.67
N ILE A 136 2.57 1.24 -14.04
CA ILE A 136 1.47 0.31 -14.28
C ILE A 136 0.40 1.02 -15.10
N ALA A 137 0.01 0.43 -16.23
CA ALA A 137 -1.11 0.95 -16.98
C ALA A 137 -2.43 0.65 -16.27
N LYS A 138 -3.39 1.57 -16.38
CA LYS A 138 -4.74 1.36 -15.80
C LYS A 138 -5.37 0.04 -16.28
N ARG A 139 -5.12 -0.34 -17.54
CA ARG A 139 -5.62 -1.59 -18.11
C ARG A 139 -5.05 -2.83 -17.42
N GLU A 140 -3.79 -2.80 -17.01
CA GLU A 140 -3.15 -3.93 -16.34
C GLU A 140 -3.74 -4.17 -14.95
N ILE A 141 -4.15 -3.11 -14.25
CA ILE A 141 -4.91 -3.24 -13.00
C ILE A 141 -6.27 -3.89 -13.29
N MET A 142 -6.96 -3.44 -14.34
CA MET A 142 -8.25 -4.03 -14.72
C MET A 142 -8.15 -5.52 -15.09
N ASP A 143 -7.08 -5.91 -15.77
CA ASP A 143 -6.84 -7.30 -16.17
C ASP A 143 -6.38 -8.18 -15.01
N ALA A 144 -5.50 -7.67 -14.13
CA ALA A 144 -5.02 -8.43 -12.98
C ALA A 144 -6.16 -8.77 -12.00
N PHE A 145 -7.17 -7.91 -11.91
CA PHE A 145 -8.30 -8.03 -10.98
C PHE A 145 -9.63 -8.24 -11.71
N SER A 146 -9.63 -8.97 -12.83
CA SER A 146 -10.85 -9.23 -13.61
C SER A 146 -11.69 -10.41 -13.11
N ASP A 147 -11.09 -11.34 -12.36
CA ASP A 147 -11.72 -12.59 -11.92
C ASP A 147 -11.67 -12.74 -10.39
N GLY A 148 -12.82 -12.97 -9.75
CA GLY A 148 -12.93 -13.03 -8.28
C GLY A 148 -12.78 -11.68 -7.57
N TRP A 149 -12.78 -10.57 -8.31
CA TRP A 149 -12.64 -9.21 -7.77
C TRP A 149 -13.63 -8.24 -8.38
N ARG A 150 -13.93 -7.18 -7.63
CA ARG A 150 -14.71 -6.03 -8.07
C ARG A 150 -13.92 -4.75 -7.85
N ILE A 151 -13.53 -4.09 -8.93
CA ILE A 151 -12.86 -2.80 -8.87
C ILE A 151 -13.92 -1.73 -8.56
N ASN A 152 -13.82 -1.08 -7.40
CA ASN A 152 -14.71 0.04 -7.05
C ASN A 152 -14.32 1.30 -7.82
N TRP A 153 -13.03 1.62 -7.84
CA TRP A 153 -12.49 2.77 -8.55
C TRP A 153 -10.97 2.65 -8.73
N ILE A 154 -10.46 3.33 -9.76
CA ILE A 154 -9.03 3.61 -9.99
C ILE A 154 -8.93 5.10 -10.34
N ARG A 155 -8.19 5.86 -9.53
CA ARG A 155 -8.09 7.32 -9.61
C ARG A 155 -6.63 7.74 -9.71
N ALA A 156 -6.37 8.84 -10.43
CA ALA A 156 -5.06 9.45 -10.43
C ALA A 156 -4.74 9.99 -9.02
N ALA A 157 -3.49 9.84 -8.60
CA ALA A 157 -2.97 10.22 -7.31
C ALA A 157 -1.50 10.66 -7.43
N VAL A 158 -0.92 11.10 -6.31
CA VAL A 158 0.51 11.40 -6.19
C VAL A 158 1.13 10.41 -5.20
N PHE A 159 2.22 9.77 -5.60
CA PHE A 159 3.07 8.97 -4.74
C PHE A 159 4.21 9.85 -4.21
N GLU A 160 4.16 10.18 -2.93
CA GLU A 160 5.21 10.96 -2.28
C GLU A 160 6.42 10.06 -1.97
N SER A 161 7.63 10.54 -2.26
CA SER A 161 8.87 9.82 -1.96
C SER A 161 9.98 10.80 -1.64
N HIS A 162 10.91 10.41 -0.76
CA HIS A 162 12.03 11.28 -0.38
C HIS A 162 12.87 11.79 -1.58
N PRO A 163 13.14 10.98 -2.63
CA PRO A 163 13.95 11.45 -3.77
C PRO A 163 13.26 12.50 -4.65
N ARG A 164 11.94 12.68 -4.56
CA ARG A 164 11.17 13.58 -5.44
C ARG A 164 10.14 14.36 -4.64
N THR A 165 10.46 15.63 -4.37
CA THR A 165 9.63 16.52 -3.55
C THR A 165 8.28 16.83 -4.20
N GLU A 166 8.18 16.77 -5.54
CA GLU A 166 6.93 16.90 -6.28
C GLU A 166 6.07 15.62 -6.31
N GLY A 167 6.62 14.49 -5.83
CA GLY A 167 6.01 13.17 -5.93
C GLY A 167 6.06 12.57 -7.34
N SER A 168 5.35 11.46 -7.54
CA SER A 168 5.23 10.80 -8.85
C SER A 168 3.78 10.46 -9.16
N HIS A 169 3.37 10.56 -10.42
CA HIS A 169 2.01 10.25 -10.84
C HIS A 169 1.69 8.78 -10.56
N ALA A 170 0.57 8.56 -9.87
CA ALA A 170 0.19 7.25 -9.38
C ALA A 170 -1.26 6.90 -9.69
N TRP A 171 -1.55 5.61 -9.67
CA TRP A 171 -2.90 5.08 -9.53
C TRP A 171 -3.13 4.75 -8.07
N LEU A 172 -4.21 5.30 -7.50
CA LEU A 172 -4.82 4.80 -6.28
C LEU A 172 -6.06 4.00 -6.65
N SER A 173 -6.23 2.80 -6.10
CA SER A 173 -7.41 1.97 -6.35
C SER A 173 -8.05 1.43 -5.07
N SER A 174 -9.34 1.12 -5.16
CA SER A 174 -10.07 0.28 -4.21
C SER A 174 -10.65 -0.92 -4.96
N ILE A 175 -10.30 -2.12 -4.52
CA ILE A 175 -10.65 -3.38 -5.17
C ILE A 175 -11.18 -4.34 -4.10
N ILE A 176 -12.37 -4.90 -4.30
CA ILE A 176 -13.01 -5.81 -3.35
C ILE A 176 -12.85 -7.24 -3.83
N LYS A 177 -12.51 -8.16 -2.92
CA LYS A 177 -12.60 -9.60 -3.19
C LYS A 177 -14.06 -10.03 -3.19
N VAL A 178 -14.52 -10.67 -4.26
CA VAL A 178 -15.91 -11.18 -4.40
C VAL A 178 -16.04 -12.54 -3.72
#